data_AF-B4NS11-F1
#
_entry.id   AF-B4NS11-F1
#
_cell.length_a   1.000
_cell.length_b   1.000
_cell.length_c   1.000
_cell.angle_alpha   90.00
_cell.angle_beta   90.00
_cell.angle_gamma   90.00
#
_symmetry.space_group_name_H-M   'P 1'
#
loop_
_entity.id
_entity.type
_entity.pdbx_description
1 polymer ?
#
loop_
_entity_poly.entity_id
_entity_poly.type
_entity_poly.pdbx_seq_one_letter_code
_entity_poly.pdbx_strand_id
1 'polypeptide(L)'
;MDENPKAARMTTIEWDPELAKVADGLVRRCEPIRDQCAITPTYNHAEVSYSLEKYFCMTSKKEALRKQLDHWFDPNRKDEVQKLFFSWTKNQQELSTNYFQVLRDRANRVGCAIVEYVRPALVHQLLKCVYNCGVSLCEEEDNPVYEDTDEEAASECMKGSNKQYKNLCHKDELVKSCNGGSLFVEPENDYNDGQEENMENDYEHESTVFTLPTYDPNDVLPTLPDNPDFNP
;
A
#
# COMPACT_ATOMS: atom_id res chain seq x y z
N MET A 1 -9.76 -26.45 -8.16
CA MET A 1 -10.26 -25.06 -8.26
C MET A 1 -9.72 -24.47 -7.00
N ASP A 2 -8.48 -24.03 -7.07
CA ASP A 2 -7.62 -23.97 -5.90
C ASP A 2 -7.83 -22.60 -5.28
N GLU A 3 -8.71 -22.58 -4.30
CA GLU A 3 -8.96 -21.43 -3.44
C GLU A 3 -7.65 -21.08 -2.73
N ASN A 4 -7.29 -19.79 -2.67
CA ASN A 4 -6.09 -19.35 -1.94
C ASN A 4 -6.13 -19.94 -0.52
N PRO A 5 -5.00 -20.44 0.01
CA PRO A 5 -4.93 -20.95 1.39
C PRO A 5 -5.48 -19.93 2.40
N LYS A 6 -6.15 -20.42 3.45
CA LYS A 6 -6.65 -19.55 4.52
C LYS A 6 -5.46 -18.88 5.22
N ALA A 7 -5.59 -17.60 5.56
CA ALA A 7 -4.54 -16.88 6.26
C ALA A 7 -4.61 -17.10 7.78
N ALA A 8 -3.48 -17.49 8.37
CA ALA A 8 -3.33 -17.71 9.80
C ALA A 8 -3.51 -16.41 10.61
N ARG A 9 -2.91 -15.31 10.12
CA ARG A 9 -2.78 -14.06 10.88
C ARG A 9 -2.80 -12.78 10.02
N MET A 10 -3.76 -12.67 9.11
CA MET A 10 -3.89 -11.47 8.26
C MET A 10 -4.28 -10.24 9.09
N THR A 11 -3.45 -9.19 9.10
CA THR A 11 -3.75 -7.98 9.87
C THR A 11 -4.90 -7.17 9.30
N THR A 12 -5.62 -6.41 10.15
CA THR A 12 -6.51 -5.35 9.67
C THR A 12 -5.68 -4.15 9.24
N ILE A 13 -5.79 -3.73 7.98
CA ILE A 13 -5.17 -2.50 7.49
C ILE A 13 -5.90 -1.27 8.03
N GLU A 14 -5.14 -0.28 8.47
CA GLU A 14 -5.64 1.02 8.90
C GLU A 14 -4.98 2.15 8.09
N TRP A 15 -5.68 3.28 7.99
CA TRP A 15 -5.16 4.45 7.30
C TRP A 15 -4.03 5.10 8.10
N ASP A 16 -2.96 5.46 7.41
CA ASP A 16 -1.81 6.15 8.00
C ASP A 16 -1.57 7.52 7.33
N PRO A 17 -1.57 8.62 8.10
CA PRO A 17 -1.42 9.96 7.55
C PRO A 17 0.01 10.27 7.09
N GLU A 18 1.03 9.62 7.63
CA GLU A 18 2.42 9.77 7.17
C GLU A 18 2.59 9.14 5.80
N LEU A 19 2.12 7.90 5.62
CA LEU A 19 2.12 7.22 4.33
C LEU A 19 1.27 7.97 3.29
N ALA A 20 0.15 8.59 3.69
CA ALA A 20 -0.69 9.38 2.79
C ALA A 20 0.03 10.64 2.29
N LYS A 21 0.83 11.29 3.16
CA LYS A 21 1.69 12.41 2.78
C LYS A 21 2.75 12.00 1.77
N VAL A 22 3.40 10.85 1.98
CA VAL A 22 4.34 10.28 1.01
C VAL A 22 3.62 10.05 -0.32
N ALA A 23 2.46 9.39 -0.31
CA ALA A 23 1.67 9.14 -1.51
C ALA A 23 1.34 10.44 -2.27
N ASP A 24 0.93 11.51 -1.56
CA ASP A 24 0.62 12.83 -2.16
C ASP A 24 1.84 13.42 -2.89
N GLY A 25 3.02 13.36 -2.27
CA GLY A 25 4.26 13.77 -2.92
C GLY A 25 4.56 12.96 -4.18
N LEU A 26 4.39 11.63 -4.11
CA LEU A 26 4.70 10.71 -5.21
C LEU A 26 3.74 10.84 -6.41
N VAL A 27 2.44 11.11 -6.19
CA VAL A 27 1.49 11.28 -7.30
C VAL A 27 1.72 12.58 -8.06
N ARG A 28 2.16 13.65 -7.39
CA ARG A 28 2.39 14.97 -8.02
C ARG A 28 3.46 14.96 -9.11
N ARG A 29 4.35 13.96 -9.10
CA ARG A 29 5.33 13.72 -10.17
C ARG A 29 4.67 13.32 -11.50
N CYS A 30 3.41 12.87 -11.47
CA CYS A 30 2.68 12.39 -12.65
C CYS A 30 3.40 11.24 -13.37
N GLU A 31 4.08 10.38 -12.61
CA GLU A 31 4.86 9.24 -13.10
C GLU A 31 4.19 7.93 -12.63
N PRO A 32 3.66 7.10 -13.56
CA PRO A 32 3.07 5.81 -13.25
C PRO A 32 4.20 4.77 -13.10
N ILE A 33 4.95 4.88 -12.01
CA ILE A 33 6.05 3.98 -11.66
C ILE A 33 5.93 3.58 -10.18
N ARG A 34 6.55 2.45 -9.82
CA ARG A 34 6.79 2.05 -8.43
C ARG A 34 8.00 2.83 -7.91
N ASP A 35 7.77 3.86 -7.09
CA ASP A 35 8.86 4.67 -6.56
C ASP A 35 9.71 3.87 -5.56
N GLN A 36 11.04 4.03 -5.67
CA GLN A 36 12.01 3.39 -4.77
C GLN A 36 12.17 4.15 -3.44
N CYS A 37 11.82 5.45 -3.41
CA CYS A 37 11.95 6.31 -2.23
C CYS A 37 10.56 6.58 -1.64
N ALA A 38 10.03 5.58 -0.93
CA ALA A 38 8.78 5.69 -0.19
C ALA A 38 8.95 5.45 1.31
N ILE A 39 10.16 5.07 1.73
CA ILE A 39 10.53 4.82 3.11
C ILE A 39 10.43 6.09 3.95
N THR A 40 10.09 5.90 5.21
CA THR A 40 10.05 6.97 6.20
C THR A 40 10.83 6.57 7.45
N PRO A 41 11.14 7.50 8.38
CA PRO A 41 11.76 7.13 9.65
C PRO A 41 10.95 6.07 10.42
N THR A 42 9.62 6.14 10.35
CA THR A 42 8.70 5.16 10.96
C THR A 42 8.60 3.86 10.17
N TYR A 43 8.67 3.94 8.84
CA TYR A 43 8.43 2.81 7.93
C TYR A 43 9.59 2.62 6.94
N ASN A 44 10.64 1.94 7.40
CA ASN A 44 11.83 1.64 6.60
C ASN A 44 11.61 0.61 5.49
N HIS A 45 10.47 -0.08 5.49
CA HIS A 45 10.07 -1.09 4.49
C HIS A 45 8.86 -0.68 3.66
N ALA A 46 8.59 0.63 3.60
CA ALA A 46 7.43 1.13 2.90
C ALA A 46 7.55 0.91 1.38
N GLU A 47 6.46 0.47 0.76
CA GLU A 47 6.41 0.16 -0.67
C GLU A 47 5.17 0.74 -1.34
N VAL A 48 5.33 1.14 -2.61
CA VAL A 48 4.31 1.81 -3.42
C VAL A 48 3.62 0.81 -4.34
N SER A 49 2.29 0.77 -4.29
CA SER A 49 1.46 0.28 -5.40
C SER A 49 0.91 1.46 -6.18
N TYR A 50 0.89 1.34 -7.51
CA TYR A 50 0.32 2.37 -8.38
C TYR A 50 -0.65 1.78 -9.41
N SER A 51 -1.58 2.60 -9.86
CA SER A 51 -2.49 2.31 -10.97
C SER A 51 -2.69 3.57 -11.80
N LEU A 52 -2.84 3.40 -13.11
CA LEU A 52 -3.10 4.49 -14.03
C LEU A 52 -4.28 4.12 -14.91
N GLU A 53 -5.36 4.88 -14.78
CA GLU A 53 -6.51 4.78 -15.68
C GLU A 53 -6.50 5.95 -16.68
N LYS A 54 -6.73 5.61 -17.96
CA LYS A 54 -6.84 6.58 -19.05
C LYS A 54 -8.27 6.56 -19.57
N TYR A 55 -8.96 7.68 -19.49
CA TYR A 55 -10.36 7.77 -19.89
C TYR A 55 -10.69 9.06 -20.64
N PHE A 56 -11.79 8.99 -21.37
CA PHE A 56 -12.44 10.16 -21.96
C PHE A 56 -13.30 10.85 -20.90
N CYS A 57 -13.56 12.14 -21.09
CA CYS A 57 -14.28 12.98 -20.13
C CYS A 57 -15.66 12.42 -19.71
N MET A 58 -16.26 11.49 -20.46
CA MET A 58 -17.56 10.89 -20.10
C MET A 58 -17.49 9.90 -18.93
N THR A 59 -16.30 9.41 -18.55
CA THR A 59 -16.14 8.53 -17.38
C THR A 59 -15.98 9.36 -16.11
N SER A 60 -16.72 9.02 -15.05
CA SER A 60 -16.57 9.73 -13.78
C SER A 60 -15.26 9.36 -13.08
N LYS A 61 -14.70 10.30 -12.31
CA LYS A 61 -13.50 10.08 -11.48
C LYS A 61 -13.66 8.88 -10.55
N LYS A 62 -14.87 8.65 -10.04
CA LYS A 62 -15.20 7.52 -9.16
C LYS A 62 -15.20 6.18 -9.89
N GLU A 63 -15.68 6.15 -11.13
CA GLU A 63 -15.64 4.93 -11.96
C GLU A 63 -14.22 4.60 -12.38
N ALA A 64 -13.41 5.59 -12.75
CA ALA A 64 -11.99 5.40 -13.02
C ALA A 64 -11.26 4.83 -11.79
N LEU A 65 -11.54 5.36 -10.59
CA LEU A 65 -10.96 4.83 -9.35
C LEU A 65 -11.42 3.39 -9.08
N ARG A 66 -12.72 3.10 -9.20
CA ARG A 66 -13.23 1.74 -9.03
C ARG A 66 -12.57 0.76 -9.99
N LYS A 67 -12.43 1.12 -11.26
CA LYS A 67 -11.76 0.28 -12.26
C LYS A 67 -10.30 0.00 -11.89
N GLN A 68 -9.58 1.00 -11.39
CA GLN A 68 -8.20 0.82 -10.91
C GLN A 68 -8.13 -0.15 -9.73
N LEU A 69 -9.02 0.00 -8.76
CA LEU A 69 -9.10 -0.87 -7.59
C LEU A 69 -9.50 -2.29 -8.00
N ASP A 70 -10.55 -2.45 -8.83
CA ASP A 70 -10.99 -3.75 -9.33
C ASP A 70 -9.84 -4.47 -10.03
N HIS A 71 -8.98 -3.74 -10.74
CA HIS A 71 -7.80 -4.33 -11.39
C HIS A 71 -6.73 -4.78 -10.39
N TRP A 72 -6.53 -4.07 -9.27
CA TRP A 72 -5.65 -4.50 -8.19
C TRP A 72 -6.16 -5.74 -7.45
N PHE A 73 -7.47 -5.87 -7.27
CA PHE A 73 -8.07 -6.91 -6.43
C PHE A 73 -8.69 -8.08 -7.20
N ASP A 74 -8.66 -8.08 -8.54
CA ASP A 74 -9.50 -8.96 -9.38
C ASP A 74 -9.37 -10.45 -9.01
N PRO A 75 -10.40 -11.03 -8.34
CA PRO A 75 -10.35 -12.40 -7.86
C PRO A 75 -10.49 -13.42 -9.00
N ASN A 76 -10.92 -13.02 -10.20
CA ASN A 76 -11.07 -13.93 -11.34
C ASN A 76 -9.74 -14.25 -12.01
N ARG A 77 -8.68 -13.50 -11.68
CA ARG A 77 -7.34 -13.68 -12.23
C ARG A 77 -6.36 -14.31 -11.25
N LYS A 78 -6.79 -14.86 -10.11
CA LYS A 78 -5.92 -15.43 -9.06
C LYS A 78 -4.89 -16.45 -9.59
N ASP A 79 -5.34 -17.42 -10.38
CA ASP A 79 -4.47 -18.46 -10.98
C ASP A 79 -3.50 -17.87 -12.02
N GLU A 80 -3.88 -16.77 -12.67
CA GLU A 80 -3.01 -16.03 -13.57
C GLU A 80 -2.03 -15.18 -12.77
N VAL A 81 -2.46 -14.53 -11.69
CA VAL A 81 -1.67 -13.61 -10.88
C VAL A 81 -0.43 -14.29 -10.27
N GLN A 82 -0.57 -15.51 -9.75
CA GLN A 82 0.60 -16.30 -9.30
C GLN A 82 1.58 -16.56 -10.47
N LYS A 83 1.08 -16.87 -11.67
CA LYS A 83 1.92 -17.07 -12.87
C LYS A 83 2.53 -15.76 -13.37
N LEU A 84 1.83 -14.64 -13.22
CA LEU A 84 2.28 -13.32 -13.62
C LEU A 84 3.44 -12.82 -12.73
N PHE A 85 3.50 -13.25 -11.46
CA PHE A 85 4.63 -12.97 -10.58
C PHE A 85 5.96 -13.47 -11.16
N PHE A 86 5.93 -14.68 -11.73
CA PHE A 86 7.08 -15.30 -12.41
C PHE A 86 7.14 -14.98 -13.90
N SER A 87 6.33 -14.03 -14.41
CA SER A 87 6.35 -13.65 -15.82
C SER A 87 7.65 -12.97 -16.20
N TRP A 88 8.11 -13.16 -17.44
CA TRP A 88 9.26 -12.43 -17.98
C TRP A 88 8.93 -10.99 -18.43
N THR A 89 7.67 -10.57 -18.37
CA THR A 89 7.26 -9.21 -18.77
C THR A 89 6.98 -8.32 -17.57
N LYS A 90 7.64 -7.15 -17.52
CA LYS A 90 7.56 -6.22 -16.37
C LYS A 90 6.12 -5.82 -16.02
N ASN A 91 5.30 -5.50 -17.03
CA ASN A 91 3.91 -5.10 -16.80
C ASN A 91 3.07 -6.23 -16.16
N GLN A 92 3.35 -7.49 -16.48
CA GLN A 92 2.64 -8.63 -15.88
C GLN A 92 3.07 -8.85 -14.43
N GLN A 93 4.37 -8.75 -14.14
CA GLN A 93 4.86 -8.78 -12.76
C GLN A 93 4.22 -7.67 -11.92
N GLU A 94 4.14 -6.44 -12.45
CA GLU A 94 3.55 -5.30 -11.73
C GLU A 94 2.10 -5.50 -11.30
N LEU A 95 1.27 -6.15 -12.13
CA LEU A 95 -0.10 -6.51 -11.76
C LEU A 95 -0.15 -7.48 -10.58
N SER A 96 0.75 -8.45 -10.60
CA SER A 96 0.87 -9.44 -9.55
C SER A 96 1.35 -8.82 -8.23
N THR A 97 2.32 -7.91 -8.31
CA THR A 97 2.85 -7.20 -7.14
C THR A 97 1.77 -6.36 -6.44
N ASN A 98 0.93 -5.63 -7.17
CA ASN A 98 -0.16 -4.85 -6.55
C ASN A 98 -1.18 -5.77 -5.84
N TYR A 99 -1.54 -6.90 -6.45
CA TYR A 99 -2.45 -7.87 -5.85
C TYR A 99 -1.86 -8.48 -4.57
N PHE A 100 -0.60 -8.93 -4.60
CA PHE A 100 0.03 -9.51 -3.42
C PHE A 100 0.35 -8.48 -2.34
N GLN A 101 0.61 -7.23 -2.70
CA GLN A 101 0.80 -6.15 -1.73
C GLN A 101 -0.41 -5.95 -0.83
N VAL A 102 -1.62 -6.07 -1.40
CA VAL A 102 -2.88 -6.02 -0.64
C VAL A 102 -3.00 -7.18 0.33
N LEU A 103 -2.51 -8.35 -0.07
CA LEU A 103 -2.58 -9.58 0.70
C LEU A 103 -1.41 -9.75 1.67
N ARG A 104 -0.55 -8.74 1.85
CA ARG A 104 0.61 -8.86 2.72
C ARG A 104 0.18 -8.83 4.18
N ASP A 105 0.34 -9.94 4.90
CA ASP A 105 -0.07 -10.06 6.31
C ASP A 105 0.70 -9.17 7.30
N ARG A 106 1.89 -8.72 6.89
CA ARG A 106 2.76 -7.79 7.63
C ARG A 106 2.45 -6.32 7.31
N ALA A 107 1.56 -6.04 6.35
CA ALA A 107 1.15 -4.69 6.01
C ALA A 107 -0.18 -4.35 6.72
N ASN A 108 -0.11 -3.50 7.74
CA ASN A 108 -1.28 -3.05 8.52
C ASN A 108 -1.52 -1.53 8.43
N ARG A 109 -0.71 -0.81 7.67
CA ARG A 109 -0.82 0.64 7.46
C ARG A 109 -0.78 0.94 5.97
N VAL A 110 -1.68 1.81 5.53
CA VAL A 110 -1.72 2.29 4.15
C VAL A 110 -2.05 3.78 4.10
N GLY A 111 -1.43 4.49 3.19
CA GLY A 111 -1.83 5.85 2.82
C GLY A 111 -1.83 6.01 1.31
N CYS A 112 -2.87 6.62 0.76
CA CYS A 112 -3.02 6.77 -0.69
C CYS A 112 -3.24 8.22 -1.09
N ALA A 113 -2.87 8.54 -2.33
CA ALA A 113 -3.21 9.80 -2.98
C ALA A 113 -3.54 9.56 -4.44
N ILE A 114 -4.27 10.50 -5.03
CA ILE A 114 -4.70 10.42 -6.42
C ILE A 114 -4.50 11.78 -7.09
N VAL A 115 -3.97 11.78 -8.31
CA VAL A 115 -3.87 12.96 -9.15
C VAL A 115 -4.58 12.73 -10.47
N GLU A 116 -5.21 13.78 -10.99
CA GLU A 116 -5.73 13.83 -12.34
C GLU A 116 -4.91 14.82 -13.16
N TYR A 117 -4.49 14.41 -14.36
CA TYR A 117 -3.81 15.27 -15.31
C TYR A 117 -4.20 14.93 -16.74
N VAL A 118 -4.01 15.88 -17.65
CA VAL A 118 -4.35 15.70 -19.07
C VAL A 118 -3.05 15.60 -19.87
N ARG A 119 -2.90 14.52 -20.64
CA ARG A 119 -1.81 14.34 -21.61
C ARG A 119 -2.38 13.70 -22.88
N PRO A 120 -2.04 14.23 -24.06
CA PRO A 120 -3.00 14.93 -24.95
C PRO A 120 -4.50 14.75 -24.57
N ALA A 121 -5.41 14.45 -25.51
CA ALA A 121 -6.88 14.48 -25.31
C ALA A 121 -7.47 13.38 -24.38
N LEU A 122 -6.66 12.80 -23.49
CA LEU A 122 -7.08 11.80 -22.51
C LEU A 122 -6.82 12.28 -21.09
N VAL A 123 -7.81 12.07 -20.24
CA VAL A 123 -7.68 12.25 -18.79
C VAL A 123 -6.92 11.05 -18.23
N HIS A 124 -5.91 11.33 -17.42
CA HIS A 124 -5.09 10.36 -16.72
C HIS A 124 -5.39 10.49 -15.24
N GLN A 125 -5.83 9.40 -14.61
CA GLN A 125 -5.98 9.33 -13.16
C GLN A 125 -4.94 8.35 -12.62
N LEU A 126 -3.98 8.88 -11.87
CA LEU A 126 -2.90 8.12 -11.26
C LEU A 126 -3.18 7.98 -9.77
N LEU A 127 -3.42 6.76 -9.33
CA LEU A 127 -3.53 6.37 -7.92
C LEU A 127 -2.18 5.82 -7.46
N LYS A 128 -1.69 6.28 -6.30
CA LYS A 128 -0.60 5.62 -5.57
C LYS A 128 -1.04 5.35 -4.13
N CYS A 129 -0.72 4.16 -3.65
CA CYS A 129 -0.89 3.75 -2.26
C CYS A 129 0.46 3.28 -1.73
N VAL A 130 0.87 3.81 -0.58
CA VAL A 130 2.07 3.42 0.15
C VAL A 130 1.65 2.54 1.32
N TYR A 131 2.24 1.35 1.41
CA TYR A 131 2.05 0.41 2.50
C TYR A 131 3.29 0.41 3.39
N ASN A 132 3.15 0.18 4.69
CA ASN A 132 4.30 0.14 5.60
C ASN A 132 5.23 -1.07 5.41
N CYS A 133 4.77 -2.12 4.73
CA CYS A 133 5.55 -3.32 4.50
C CYS A 133 5.37 -3.82 3.06
N GLY A 134 6.47 -3.85 2.31
CA GLY A 134 6.50 -4.19 0.89
C GLY A 134 6.56 -5.67 0.55
N VAL A 135 5.85 -6.09 -0.49
CA VAL A 135 5.89 -7.46 -1.03
C VAL A 135 7.22 -7.80 -1.73
N SER A 136 8.04 -6.80 -2.07
CA SER A 136 9.39 -7.04 -2.61
C SER A 136 10.30 -7.85 -1.66
N LEU A 137 10.03 -7.80 -0.35
CA LEU A 137 10.74 -8.58 0.66
C LEU A 137 10.32 -10.07 0.71
N CYS A 138 9.30 -10.47 -0.06
CA CYS A 138 8.86 -11.87 -0.12
C CYS A 138 9.81 -12.79 -0.91
N GLU A 139 10.83 -12.24 -1.56
CA GLU A 139 11.87 -13.03 -2.24
C GLU A 139 12.85 -13.70 -1.26
N GLU A 140 12.80 -13.33 0.03
CA GLU A 140 13.65 -13.87 1.10
C GLU A 140 13.07 -15.16 1.73
N GLU A 141 13.93 -16.09 2.14
CA GLU A 141 13.51 -17.27 2.91
C GLU A 141 12.76 -16.83 4.19
N ASP A 142 11.66 -17.51 4.52
CA ASP A 142 10.82 -17.23 5.71
C ASP A 142 10.08 -15.87 5.73
N ASN A 143 9.76 -15.29 4.56
CA ASN A 143 8.96 -14.07 4.46
C ASN A 143 7.79 -14.16 3.46
N PRO A 144 6.80 -15.04 3.66
CA PRO A 144 5.72 -15.22 2.70
C PRO A 144 4.83 -13.96 2.57
N VAL A 145 4.04 -13.92 1.50
CA VAL A 145 2.99 -12.88 1.34
C VAL A 145 2.03 -12.94 2.52
N TYR A 146 1.62 -14.14 2.91
CA TYR A 146 0.94 -14.35 4.18
C TYR A 146 1.21 -15.76 4.66
N GLU A 147 1.15 -15.94 5.97
CA GLU A 147 1.22 -17.28 6.57
C GLU A 147 -0.13 -17.98 6.45
N ASP A 148 -0.11 -19.19 5.93
CA ASP A 148 -1.30 -20.02 5.73
C ASP A 148 -1.60 -20.92 6.93
N THR A 149 -2.84 -21.43 6.98
CA THR A 149 -3.28 -22.35 8.03
C THR A 149 -4.28 -23.36 7.48
N ASP A 150 -4.21 -24.59 8.00
CA ASP A 150 -5.23 -25.62 7.79
C ASP A 150 -6.45 -25.43 8.71
N GLU A 151 -6.32 -24.58 9.73
CA GLU A 151 -7.37 -24.25 10.70
C GLU A 151 -8.35 -23.19 10.14
N GLU A 152 -9.06 -22.48 11.01
CA GLU A 152 -9.88 -21.33 10.59
C GLU A 152 -9.02 -20.10 10.30
N ALA A 153 -9.47 -19.26 9.37
CA ALA A 153 -8.81 -17.97 9.12
C ALA A 153 -8.75 -17.15 10.41
N ALA A 154 -7.65 -16.41 10.60
CA ALA A 154 -7.38 -15.67 11.84
C ALA A 154 -7.14 -16.55 13.08
N SER A 155 -6.90 -17.86 12.93
CA SER A 155 -6.59 -18.80 14.03
C SER A 155 -5.37 -18.40 14.87
N GLU A 156 -4.41 -17.69 14.27
CA GLU A 156 -3.17 -17.29 14.93
C GLU A 156 -3.14 -15.81 15.34
N CYS A 157 -4.26 -15.09 15.25
CA CYS A 157 -4.38 -13.73 15.76
C CYS A 157 -4.35 -13.72 17.31
N MET A 158 -3.40 -13.01 17.90
CA MET A 158 -3.22 -12.97 19.35
C MET A 158 -4.28 -12.13 20.06
N LYS A 159 -4.85 -11.14 19.37
CA LYS A 159 -5.92 -10.27 19.91
C LYS A 159 -7.31 -10.72 19.46
N GLY A 160 -7.40 -11.88 18.81
CA GLY A 160 -8.61 -12.40 18.19
C GLY A 160 -8.96 -11.70 16.88
N SER A 161 -10.09 -12.11 16.31
CA SER A 161 -10.54 -11.60 15.01
C SER A 161 -11.22 -10.23 15.10
N ASN A 162 -11.18 -9.50 14.00
CA ASN A 162 -11.93 -8.27 13.80
C ASN A 162 -13.46 -8.57 13.77
N LYS A 163 -14.24 -7.76 14.48
CA LYS A 163 -15.71 -7.95 14.61
C LYS A 163 -16.45 -7.83 13.28
N GLN A 164 -15.98 -6.95 12.39
CA GLN A 164 -16.58 -6.70 11.08
C GLN A 164 -15.99 -7.63 10.02
N TYR A 165 -14.68 -7.81 10.03
CA TYR A 165 -13.94 -8.64 9.08
C TYR A 165 -13.40 -9.89 9.78
N LYS A 166 -14.25 -10.89 9.99
CA LYS A 166 -13.96 -12.04 10.87
C LYS A 166 -12.71 -12.87 10.51
N ASN A 167 -12.24 -12.77 9.27
CA ASN A 167 -11.06 -13.48 8.78
C ASN A 167 -9.77 -12.63 8.88
N LEU A 168 -9.87 -11.42 9.43
CA LEU A 168 -8.74 -10.54 9.73
C LEU A 168 -8.55 -10.47 11.25
N CYS A 169 -7.32 -10.26 11.69
CA CYS A 169 -7.00 -10.01 13.08
C CYS A 169 -7.58 -8.67 13.56
N HIS A 170 -7.73 -8.52 14.87
CA HIS A 170 -8.13 -7.26 15.51
C HIS A 170 -7.25 -6.09 15.05
N LYS A 171 -7.76 -4.85 15.13
CA LYS A 171 -7.01 -3.64 14.75
C LYS A 171 -5.73 -3.46 15.58
N ASP A 172 -5.80 -3.84 16.86
CA ASP A 172 -4.69 -3.77 17.82
C ASP A 172 -3.79 -5.03 17.81
N GLU A 173 -3.86 -5.84 16.75
CA GLU A 173 -3.02 -7.04 16.60
C GLU A 173 -1.54 -6.69 16.58
N LEU A 174 -0.70 -7.55 17.18
CA LEU A 174 0.75 -7.42 17.05
C LEU A 174 1.16 -7.85 15.64
N VAL A 175 1.85 -6.95 14.94
CA VAL A 175 2.25 -7.18 13.54
C VAL A 175 3.66 -7.75 13.49
N LYS A 176 3.86 -8.75 12.64
CA LYS A 176 5.18 -9.34 12.39
C LYS A 176 6.09 -8.33 11.69
N SER A 177 7.39 -8.44 11.96
CA SER A 177 8.41 -7.65 11.28
C SER A 177 8.34 -7.87 9.76
N CYS A 178 8.52 -6.79 9.00
CA CYS A 178 8.51 -6.86 7.54
C CYS A 178 9.71 -7.63 6.96
N ASN A 179 10.82 -7.72 7.72
CA ASN A 179 12.04 -8.46 7.39
C ASN A 179 11.89 -10.00 7.49
N GLY A 180 10.68 -10.51 7.72
CA GLY A 180 10.43 -11.94 7.87
C GLY A 180 10.66 -12.48 9.28
N GLY A 181 10.52 -13.80 9.42
CA GLY A 181 10.62 -14.52 10.70
C GLY A 181 9.41 -14.31 11.63
N SER A 182 9.57 -14.74 12.88
CA SER A 182 8.49 -14.73 13.90
C SER A 182 8.52 -13.52 14.84
N LEU A 183 9.44 -12.57 14.64
CA LEU A 183 9.56 -11.38 15.48
C LEU A 183 8.40 -10.42 15.21
N PHE A 184 7.88 -9.81 16.28
CA PHE A 184 6.87 -8.76 16.21
C PHE A 184 7.54 -7.39 16.21
N VAL A 185 6.90 -6.41 15.57
CA VAL A 185 7.26 -5.01 15.73
C VAL A 185 7.04 -4.65 17.20
N GLU A 186 8.11 -4.26 17.89
CA GLU A 186 7.99 -3.81 19.27
C GLU A 186 7.13 -2.54 19.30
N PRO A 187 6.09 -2.46 20.15
CA PRO A 187 5.41 -1.20 20.35
C PRO A 187 6.43 -0.19 20.90
N GLU A 188 6.46 1.02 20.33
CA GLU A 188 7.32 2.11 20.83
C GLU A 188 7.08 2.26 22.34
N ASN A 189 8.02 1.76 23.12
CA ASN A 189 8.03 1.96 24.55
C ASN A 189 8.62 3.34 24.80
N ASP A 190 7.86 4.22 25.45
CA ASP A 190 8.22 5.59 25.84
C ASP A 190 9.30 5.61 26.96
N TYR A 191 10.38 4.83 26.79
CA TYR A 191 11.55 4.82 27.64
C TYR A 191 12.72 5.49 26.93
N ASN A 192 12.71 6.82 27.01
CA ASN A 192 13.91 7.65 26.88
C ASN A 192 14.91 7.26 27.99
N ASP A 193 15.85 6.36 27.72
CA ASP A 193 17.14 6.33 28.39
C ASP A 193 18.16 5.52 27.57
N GLY A 194 19.12 6.19 26.93
CA GLY A 194 20.23 5.51 26.28
C GLY A 194 20.92 6.29 25.16
N GLN A 195 21.76 7.24 25.56
CA GLN A 195 22.91 7.84 24.85
C GLN A 195 22.94 7.80 23.31
N GLU A 196 22.75 8.99 22.71
CA GLU A 196 23.16 9.31 21.35
C GLU A 196 24.67 9.02 21.15
N GLU A 197 25.00 7.90 20.53
CA GLU A 197 26.30 7.75 19.89
C GLU A 197 26.26 8.48 18.54
N ASN A 198 26.90 9.65 18.50
CA ASN A 198 27.17 10.41 17.30
C ASN A 198 28.02 9.56 16.33
N MET A 199 27.38 8.89 15.39
CA MET A 199 28.02 8.40 14.18
C MET A 199 27.75 9.45 13.09
N GLU A 200 28.66 10.42 12.96
CA GLU A 200 28.71 11.34 11.82
C GLU A 200 28.90 10.52 10.53
N ASN A 201 27.79 10.16 9.89
CA ASN A 201 27.78 9.69 8.52
C ASN A 201 27.46 10.88 7.63
N ASP A 202 28.51 11.42 7.03
CA ASP A 202 28.52 12.59 6.15
C ASP A 202 27.96 12.23 4.76
N TYR A 203 26.70 11.79 4.72
CA TYR A 203 25.92 11.66 3.51
C TYR A 203 24.83 12.74 3.55
N GLU A 204 25.12 13.90 2.97
CA GLU A 204 24.10 14.88 2.58
C GLU A 204 23.13 14.22 1.60
N HIS A 205 22.09 13.57 2.12
CA HIS A 205 20.90 13.29 1.35
C HIS A 205 20.21 14.63 1.18
N GLU A 206 20.20 15.19 -0.04
CA GLU A 206 19.38 16.35 -0.38
C GLU A 206 17.91 15.99 -0.16
N SER A 207 17.45 16.12 1.08
CA SER A 207 16.05 15.92 1.42
C SER A 207 15.27 17.04 0.75
N THR A 208 14.43 16.69 -0.21
CA THR A 208 13.55 17.67 -0.83
C THR A 208 12.41 17.94 0.14
N VAL A 209 12.48 19.08 0.84
CA VAL A 209 11.42 19.51 1.75
C VAL A 209 10.26 20.07 0.91
N PHE A 210 9.27 19.24 0.62
CA PHE A 210 8.00 19.69 0.08
C PHE A 210 7.07 20.06 1.23
N THR A 211 6.61 21.31 1.27
CA THR A 211 5.53 21.70 2.18
C THR A 211 4.22 21.11 1.66
N LEU A 212 3.83 19.96 2.21
CA LEU A 212 2.58 19.31 1.86
C LEU A 212 1.40 20.06 2.51
N PRO A 213 0.21 20.08 1.88
CA PRO A 213 -1.00 20.53 2.55
C PRO A 213 -1.20 19.73 3.84
N THR A 214 -1.69 20.37 4.89
CA THR A 214 -2.05 19.68 6.14
C THR A 214 -3.21 18.73 5.87
N TYR A 215 -2.95 17.43 6.00
CA TYR A 215 -3.99 16.40 5.95
C TYR A 215 -4.72 16.36 7.30
N ASP A 216 -5.95 16.86 7.36
CA ASP A 216 -6.86 16.60 8.47
C ASP A 216 -7.69 15.35 8.16
N PRO A 217 -7.53 14.23 8.91
CA PRO A 217 -8.35 13.04 8.72
C PRO A 217 -9.85 13.26 8.97
N ASN A 218 -10.24 14.39 9.57
CA ASN A 218 -11.63 14.80 9.80
C ASN A 218 -12.14 15.83 8.79
N ASP A 219 -11.29 16.30 7.86
CA ASP A 219 -11.74 17.21 6.82
C ASP A 219 -12.76 16.49 5.94
N VAL A 220 -13.86 17.19 5.64
CA VAL A 220 -14.80 16.74 4.62
C VAL A 220 -14.04 16.75 3.31
N LEU A 221 -13.69 15.56 2.80
CA LEU A 221 -13.08 15.43 1.50
C LEU A 221 -13.90 16.25 0.50
N PRO A 222 -13.28 17.19 -0.25
CA PRO A 222 -14.02 17.94 -1.24
C PRO A 222 -14.70 16.93 -2.16
N THR A 223 -15.97 17.20 -2.50
CA THR A 223 -16.65 16.42 -3.53
C THR A 223 -15.72 16.38 -4.74
N LEU A 224 -15.40 15.17 -5.22
CA LEU A 224 -14.59 14.99 -6.43
C LEU A 224 -15.13 15.95 -7.47
N PRO A 225 -14.38 16.99 -7.87
CA PRO A 225 -14.94 18.05 -8.68
C PRO A 225 -15.44 17.43 -9.98
N ASP A 226 -16.63 17.79 -10.41
CA ASP A 226 -17.10 17.45 -11.75
C ASP A 226 -16.08 17.98 -12.78
N ASN A 227 -16.11 17.42 -14.00
CA ASN A 227 -15.22 17.89 -15.05
C ASN A 227 -15.32 19.42 -15.18
N PRO A 228 -14.20 20.13 -15.41
CA PRO A 228 -14.26 21.56 -15.65
C PRO A 228 -15.25 21.86 -16.78
N ASP A 229 -16.18 22.78 -16.53
CA ASP A 229 -17.10 23.30 -17.54
C ASP A 229 -16.28 24.07 -18.59
N PHE A 230 -15.98 23.40 -19.70
CA PHE A 230 -15.42 24.04 -20.89
C PHE A 230 -16.56 24.65 -21.70
N ASN A 231 -17.16 25.73 -21.21
CA ASN A 231 -18.02 26.56 -22.05
C ASN A 231 -17.11 27.48 -22.88
N PRO A 232 -17.20 27.46 -24.23
CA PRO A 232 -16.31 28.18 -25.14
C PRO A 232 -16.47 29.71 -25.09
#